data_AF-A0A094L209-F1
#
_entry.id   AF-A0A094L209-F1
#
_cell.length_a   1.000
_cell.length_b   1.000
_cell.length_c   1.000
_cell.angle_alpha   90.00
_cell.angle_beta   90.00
_cell.angle_gamma   90.00
#
_symmetry.space_group_name_H-M   'P 1'
#
loop_
_entity.id
_entity.type
_entity.pdbx_description
1 polymer ?
#
loop_
_entity_poly.entity_id
_entity_poly.type
_entity_poly.pdbx_seq_one_letter_code
_entity_poly.pdbx_strand_id
1 'polypeptide(L)' 'MENIFAAILFAILTAAGTLGVSSLGMFIFHRDPDNAEAQQEARVEYAFFGIAGLVITLLMWYAL' A
#
# COMPACT_ATOMS: atom_id res chain seq x y z
N MET A 1 2.21 -25.78 14.09
CA MET A 1 1.39 -24.58 14.38
C MET A 1 2.20 -23.30 14.15
N GLU A 2 3.43 -23.22 14.66
CA GLU A 2 4.35 -22.08 14.47
C GLU A 2 4.55 -21.66 12.99
N ASN A 3 4.78 -22.62 12.09
CA ASN A 3 4.94 -22.36 10.65
C ASN A 3 3.70 -21.78 9.95
N ILE A 4 2.49 -22.06 10.44
CA ILE A 4 1.26 -21.54 9.84
C ILE A 4 1.07 -20.06 10.19
N PHE A 5 1.35 -19.67 11.43
CA PHE A 5 1.28 -18.26 11.84
C PHE A 5 2.30 -17.41 11.10
N ALA A 6 3.55 -17.88 10.99
CA ALA A 6 4.58 -17.20 10.21
C ALA A 6 4.20 -17.06 8.72
N ALA A 7 3.64 -18.10 8.11
CA ALA A 7 3.19 -18.05 6.72
C ALA A 7 2.05 -17.04 6.50
N ILE A 8 1.10 -16.95 7.44
CA ILE A 8 0.01 -15.96 7.38
C ILE A 8 0.56 -14.54 7.53
N LEU A 9 1.45 -14.31 8.49
CA LEU A 9 2.09 -13.01 8.69
C LEU A 9 2.89 -12.58 7.45
N PHE A 10 3.64 -13.50 6.85
CA PHE A 10 4.36 -13.24 5.60
C PHE A 10 3.42 -12.90 4.44
N ALA A 11 2.30 -13.63 4.30
CA ALA A 11 1.30 -13.36 3.26
C ALA A 11 0.67 -11.98 3.42
N ILE A 12 0.28 -11.61 4.65
CA ILE A 12 -0.29 -10.29 4.94
C ILE A 12 0.76 -9.19 4.72
N LEU A 13 2.01 -9.39 5.15
CA LEU A 13 3.10 -8.45 4.90
C LEU A 13 3.29 -8.20 3.41
N THR A 14 3.31 -9.27 2.62
CA THR A 14 3.47 -9.21 1.16
C THR A 14 2.28 -8.51 0.50
N ALA A 15 1.06 -8.80 0.95
CA ALA A 15 -0.15 -8.14 0.45
C ALA A 15 -0.13 -6.64 0.77
N ALA A 16 0.14 -6.26 2.03
CA ALA A 16 0.22 -4.86 2.45
C ALA A 16 1.31 -4.09 1.67
N GLY A 17 2.47 -4.72 1.46
CA GLY A 17 3.59 -4.10 0.75
C GLY A 17 3.29 -3.91 -0.72
N THR A 18 2.71 -4.93 -1.36
CA THR A 18 2.29 -4.86 -2.76
C THR A 18 1.24 -3.78 -2.96
N LEU A 19 0.20 -3.74 -2.13
CA LEU A 19 -0.86 -2.73 -2.21
C LEU A 19 -0.31 -1.31 -1.96
N GLY A 20 0.55 -1.14 -0.96
CA GLY A 20 1.18 0.14 -0.66
C GLY A 20 2.04 0.66 -1.82
N VAL A 21 2.93 -0.19 -2.36
CA VAL A 21 3.78 0.17 -3.51
C VAL A 21 2.94 0.44 -4.75
N SER A 22 1.92 -0.38 -5.04
CA SER A 22 1.00 -0.14 -6.16
C SER A 22 0.27 1.20 -6.03
N SER A 23 -0.19 1.55 -4.82
CA SER A 23 -0.86 2.82 -4.56
C SER A 23 0.08 4.02 -4.77
N LEU A 24 1.34 3.94 -4.31
CA LEU A 24 2.35 4.95 -4.63
C LEU A 24 2.65 5.04 -6.13
N GLY A 25 2.64 3.90 -6.84
CA GLY A 25 2.70 3.89 -8.30
C GLY A 25 1.55 4.68 -8.91
N MET A 26 0.32 4.45 -8.45
CA MET A 26 -0.86 5.19 -8.90
C MET A 26 -0.73 6.69 -8.60
N PHE A 27 -0.19 7.09 -7.45
CA PHE A 27 0.08 8.50 -7.15
C PHE A 27 0.97 9.18 -8.21
N ILE A 28 2.00 8.47 -8.70
CA ILE A 28 2.97 8.98 -9.69
C ILE A 28 2.37 8.98 -11.10
N PHE A 29 1.71 7.89 -11.48
CA PHE A 29 1.35 7.60 -12.87
C PHE A 29 -0.10 7.91 -13.24
N HIS A 30 -1.04 7.92 -12.28
CA HIS A 30 -2.44 8.22 -12.57
C HIS A 30 -2.64 9.68 -12.99
N ARG A 31 -3.37 9.88 -14.10
CA ARG A 31 -3.72 11.18 -14.66
C ARG A 31 -5.16 11.16 -15.16
N ASP A 32 -5.95 12.11 -14.69
CA ASP A 32 -7.26 12.48 -15.19
C ASP A 32 -7.17 13.93 -15.70
N PRO A 33 -6.93 14.12 -17.01
CA PRO A 33 -6.76 15.45 -17.60
C PRO A 33 -8.08 16.23 -17.72
N ASP A 34 -9.22 15.53 -17.66
CA ASP A 34 -10.54 16.12 -17.89
C ASP A 34 -11.20 16.56 -16.57
N ASN A 35 -10.76 16.02 -15.43
CA ASN A 35 -11.28 16.37 -14.11
C ASN A 35 -10.16 16.61 -13.07
N ALA A 36 -9.81 17.88 -12.87
CA ALA A 36 -8.77 18.29 -11.92
C ALA A 36 -9.13 18.02 -10.45
N GLU A 37 -10.40 18.06 -10.07
CA GLU A 37 -10.85 17.82 -8.69
C GLU A 37 -10.75 16.32 -8.37
N ALA A 38 -11.27 15.46 -9.25
CA ALA A 38 -11.13 14.01 -9.12
C ALA A 38 -9.66 13.57 -9.12
N GLN A 39 -8.80 14.20 -9.95
CA GLN A 39 -7.37 13.96 -9.95
C GLN A 39 -6.70 14.28 -8.60
N GLN A 40 -7.13 15.34 -7.92
CA GLN A 40 -6.58 15.73 -6.61
C GLN A 40 -7.04 14.79 -5.51
N GLU A 41 -8.33 14.44 -5.49
CA GLU A 41 -8.90 13.46 -4.55
C GLU A 41 -8.16 12.12 -4.66
N ALA A 42 -8.06 11.56 -5.87
CA ALA A 42 -7.36 10.31 -6.12
C ALA A 42 -5.89 10.36 -5.70
N ARG A 43 -5.19 11.48 -5.91
CA ARG A 43 -3.79 11.65 -5.47
C ARG A 43 -3.65 11.58 -3.96
N VAL A 44 -4.55 12.20 -3.20
CA VAL A 44 -4.51 12.15 -1.74
C VAL A 44 -4.76 10.72 -1.26
N GLU A 45 -5.73 10.03 -1.84
CA GLU A 45 -6.01 8.63 -1.53
C GLU A 45 -4.82 7.72 -1.82
N TYR A 46 -4.22 7.84 -3.02
CA TYR A 46 -3.07 7.03 -3.41
C TYR A 46 -1.85 7.28 -2.52
N ALA A 47 -1.61 8.54 -2.13
CA ALA A 47 -0.54 8.85 -1.19
C ALA A 47 -0.83 8.25 0.20
N PHE A 48 -2.06 8.39 0.70
CA PHE A 48 -2.45 7.89 2.01
C PHE A 48 -2.35 6.36 2.09
N PHE A 49 -3.01 5.64 1.16
CA PHE A 49 -2.97 4.18 1.13
C PHE A 49 -1.56 3.66 0.85
N GLY A 50 -0.79 4.35 0.01
CA GLY A 50 0.59 4.02 -0.26
C GLY A 50 1.48 4.08 0.98
N ILE A 51 1.48 5.22 1.68
CA ILE A 51 2.28 5.41 2.89
C ILE A 51 1.82 4.49 4.01
N ALA A 52 0.50 4.38 4.25
CA ALA A 52 -0.05 3.50 5.27
C ALA A 52 0.32 2.03 5.03
N GLY A 53 0.21 1.56 3.77
CA GLY A 53 0.62 0.22 3.37
C GLY A 53 2.09 -0.04 3.66
N LEU A 54 2.98 0.89 3.30
CA LEU A 54 4.41 0.77 3.62
C LEU A 54 4.68 0.73 5.12
N VAL A 55 4.03 1.59 5.91
CA VAL A 55 4.19 1.59 7.38
C VAL A 55 3.78 0.24 7.96
N ILE A 56 2.64 -0.31 7.55
CA ILE A 56 2.17 -1.62 8.01
C ILE A 56 3.18 -2.71 7.62
N THR A 57 3.66 -2.72 6.37
CA THR A 57 4.68 -3.68 5.93
C THR A 57 5.96 -3.61 6.76
N LEU A 58 6.45 -2.40 7.06
CA LEU A 58 7.65 -2.22 7.87
C LEU A 58 7.45 -2.67 9.31
N LEU A 59 6.29 -2.38 9.90
CA LEU A 59 5.94 -2.84 11.25
C LEU A 59 5.81 -4.36 11.32
N MET A 60 5.20 -4.97 10.31
CA MET A 60 5.07 -6.43 10.22
C MET A 60 6.41 -7.10 9.95
N TRP A 61 7.28 -6.50 9.13
CA TRP A 61 8.64 -6.97 8.92
C TRP A 61 9.40 -6.98 10.25
N TYR A 62 9.31 -5.90 11.02
CA TYR A 62 9.95 -5.81 12.32
C TYR A 62 9.45 -6.86 13.33
N ALA A 63 8.17 -7.26 13.21
CA ALA A 63 7.56 -8.26 14.09
C ALA A 63 7.84 -9.72 13.70
N LEU A 64 8.33 -9.97 12.48
CA LEU A 64 8.78 -11.29 12.00
C LEU A 64 10.23 -11.57 12.42
#